data_AF-A0A6I4W6P8-F1
#
_entry.id   AF-A0A6I4W6P8-F1
#
_cell.length_a   1.000
_cell.length_b   1.000
_cell.length_c   1.000
_cell.angle_alpha   90.00
_cell.angle_beta   90.00
_cell.angle_gamma   90.00
#
_symmetry.space_group_name_H-M   'P 1'
#
loop_
_entity.id
_entity.type
_entity.pdbx_description
1 polymer ?
#
loop_
_entity_poly.entity_id
_entity_poly.type
_entity_poly.pdbx_seq_one_letter_code
_entity_poly.pdbx_strand_id
1 'polypeptide(L)'
;MNAQAENRLALLLGVRMAELDALCTAALTASTATEEKTRLAELATAAARLSASAASAARGRRTLSARPPVRRRTRLERRVNGARRTADRIIARSAGG
;
A
#
# COMPACT_ATOMS: atom_id res chain seq x y z
N MET A 1 20.11 14.44 -6.76
CA MET A 1 18.67 14.55 -6.42
C MET A 1 18.49 15.77 -5.54
N ASN A 2 17.51 16.64 -5.83
CA ASN A 2 17.23 17.81 -5.00
C ASN A 2 16.53 17.34 -3.72
N ALA A 3 17.21 17.41 -2.57
CA ALA A 3 16.65 17.11 -1.25
C ALA A 3 15.31 17.84 -0.99
N GLN A 4 15.14 19.01 -1.61
CA GLN A 4 13.90 19.78 -1.58
C GLN A 4 12.70 19.05 -2.20
N ALA A 5 12.90 18.28 -3.28
CA ALA A 5 11.83 17.51 -3.92
C ALA A 5 11.41 16.31 -3.07
N GLU A 6 12.37 15.66 -2.39
CA GLU A 6 12.09 14.56 -1.47
C GLU A 6 11.38 15.05 -0.20
N ASN A 7 11.81 16.18 0.36
CA ASN A 7 11.15 16.81 1.51
C ASN A 7 9.71 17.23 1.18
N ARG A 8 9.48 17.81 0.00
CA ARG A 8 8.14 18.17 -0.46
C ARG A 8 7.23 16.94 -0.63
N LEU A 9 7.77 15.85 -1.15
CA LEU A 9 7.04 14.59 -1.27
C LEU A 9 6.70 14.02 0.11
N ALA A 10 7.64 14.02 1.04
CA ALA A 10 7.42 13.52 2.41
C ALA A 10 6.33 14.33 3.13
N LEU A 11 6.36 15.66 3.03
CA LEU A 11 5.31 16.53 3.57
C LEU A 11 3.95 16.25 2.94
N LEU A 12 3.90 16.09 1.61
CA LEU A 12 2.65 15.81 0.90
C LEU A 12 2.06 14.46 1.31
N LEU A 13 2.89 13.41 1.45
CA LEU A 13 2.45 12.11 1.95
C LEU A 13 1.96 12.20 3.40
N GLY A 14 2.65 12.97 4.26
CA GLY A 14 2.22 13.21 5.64
C GLY A 14 0.84 13.88 5.73
N VAL A 15 0.60 14.93 4.94
CA VAL A 15 -0.71 15.60 4.86
C VAL A 15 -1.81 14.62 4.41
N ARG A 16 -1.53 13.79 3.41
CA ARG A 16 -2.50 12.80 2.91
C ARG A 16 -2.81 11.69 3.93
N MET A 17 -1.83 11.29 4.73
CA MET A 17 -2.07 10.35 5.83
C MET A 17 -2.96 10.97 6.91
N ALA A 18 -2.69 12.22 7.31
CA ALA A 18 -3.54 12.93 8.27
C ALA A 18 -4.98 13.12 7.77
N GLU A 19 -5.17 13.39 6.47
CA GLU A 19 -6.48 13.46 5.83
C GLU A 19 -7.24 12.12 5.92
N LEU A 20 -6.56 10.99 5.72
CA LEU A 20 -7.17 9.66 5.89
C LEU A 20 -7.57 9.38 7.33
N ASP A 21 -6.71 9.71 8.29
CA ASP A 21 -7.00 9.51 9.72
C ASP A 21 -8.22 10.33 10.16
N ALA A 22 -8.34 11.57 9.67
CA ALA A 22 -9.49 12.42 9.93
C ALA A 22 -10.79 11.85 9.31
N LEU A 23 -10.75 11.38 8.06
CA LEU A 23 -11.90 10.77 7.39
C LEU A 23 -12.31 9.44 8.05
N CYS A 24 -11.34 8.65 8.50
CA CYS A 24 -11.60 7.43 9.25
C CYS A 24 -12.29 7.73 10.57
N THR A 25 -11.78 8.71 11.32
CA THR A 25 -12.40 9.16 12.58
C THR A 25 -13.82 9.67 12.32
N ALA A 26 -14.02 10.50 11.30
CA ALA A 26 -15.34 11.03 10.94
C ALA A 26 -16.34 9.94 10.52
N ALA A 27 -15.89 8.89 9.83
CA ALA A 27 -16.72 7.73 9.52
C ALA A 27 -17.11 6.95 10.78
N LEU A 28 -16.17 6.74 11.70
CA LEU A 28 -16.39 6.03 12.96
C LEU A 28 -17.28 6.80 13.94
N THR A 29 -17.29 8.13 13.88
CA THR A 29 -18.14 9.00 14.71
C THR A 29 -19.42 9.44 14.02
N ALA A 30 -19.72 8.91 12.82
CA ALA A 30 -20.90 9.29 12.07
C ALA A 30 -22.18 8.95 12.84
N SER A 31 -23.12 9.89 12.85
CA SER A 31 -24.38 9.76 13.60
C SER A 31 -25.46 8.99 12.84
N THR A 32 -25.30 8.87 11.52
CA THR A 32 -26.26 8.21 10.63
C THR A 32 -25.57 7.34 9.60
N ALA A 33 -26.26 6.29 9.13
CA ALA A 33 -25.74 5.39 8.09
C ALA A 33 -25.47 6.11 6.75
N THR A 34 -26.21 7.18 6.45
CA THR A 34 -25.98 7.99 5.24
C THR A 34 -24.71 8.82 5.36
N GLU A 35 -24.48 9.41 6.53
CA GLU A 35 -23.26 10.14 6.84
C GLU A 35 -22.05 9.20 6.81
N GLU A 36 -22.15 8.03 7.46
CA GLU A 36 -21.12 6.99 7.44
C GLU A 36 -20.76 6.57 6.01
N LYS A 37 -21.75 6.25 5.17
CA LYS A 37 -21.53 5.90 3.76
C LYS A 37 -20.83 7.01 2.98
N THR A 38 -21.22 8.26 3.21
CA THR A 38 -20.58 9.42 2.57
C THR A 38 -19.12 9.51 3.01
N ARG A 39 -18.83 9.40 4.31
CA ARG A 39 -17.46 9.44 4.84
C ARG A 39 -16.59 8.28 4.34
N LEU A 40 -17.16 7.08 4.23
CA LEU A 40 -16.46 5.92 3.65
C LEU A 40 -16.14 6.13 2.16
N ALA A 41 -17.02 6.75 1.39
CA ALA A 41 -16.77 7.07 -0.02
C ALA A 41 -15.67 8.15 -0.17
N GLU A 42 -15.68 9.17 0.69
CA GLU A 42 -14.62 10.18 0.79
C GLU A 42 -13.28 9.53 1.14
N LEU A 43 -13.26 8.65 2.15
CA LEU A 43 -12.08 7.90 2.57
C LEU A 43 -11.50 7.04 1.44
N ALA A 44 -12.35 6.30 0.71
CA ALA A 44 -11.93 5.49 -0.42
C ALA A 44 -11.28 6.34 -1.52
N THR A 45 -11.87 7.51 -1.80
CA THR A 45 -11.33 8.46 -2.80
C THR A 45 -9.98 9.03 -2.36
N ALA A 46 -9.84 9.42 -1.10
CA ALA A 46 -8.58 9.90 -0.54
C ALA A 46 -7.49 8.81 -0.56
N ALA A 47 -7.84 7.56 -0.25
CA ALA A 47 -6.92 6.43 -0.24
C ALA A 47 -6.39 6.11 -1.66
N ALA A 48 -7.25 6.23 -2.67
CA ALA A 48 -6.86 6.10 -4.07
C ALA A 48 -5.86 7.19 -4.49
N ARG A 49 -6.07 8.44 -4.08
CA ARG A 49 -5.15 9.57 -4.35
C ARG A 49 -3.79 9.38 -3.67
N LEU A 50 -3.77 8.92 -2.42
CA LEU A 50 -2.54 8.59 -1.71
C LEU A 50 -1.78 7.48 -2.44
N SER A 51 -2.48 6.41 -2.82
CA SER A 51 -1.90 5.28 -3.56
C SER A 51 -1.30 5.72 -4.89
N ALA A 52 -1.99 6.59 -5.64
CA ALA A 52 -1.47 7.15 -6.88
C ALA A 52 -0.21 8.01 -6.65
N SER A 53 -0.21 8.85 -5.61
CA SER A 53 0.93 9.70 -5.24
C SER A 53 2.14 8.86 -4.84
N ALA A 54 1.95 7.83 -4.02
CA ALA A 54 2.99 6.90 -3.60
C ALA A 54 3.53 6.07 -4.77
N ALA A 55 2.66 5.61 -5.68
CA ALA A 55 3.06 4.87 -6.87
C ALA A 55 3.88 5.75 -7.84
N SER A 56 3.50 7.01 -8.03
CA SER A 56 4.25 7.98 -8.83
C SER A 56 5.62 8.28 -8.22
N ALA A 57 5.69 8.46 -6.90
CA ALA A 57 6.96 8.59 -6.18
C ALA A 57 7.86 7.34 -6.31
N ALA A 58 7.28 6.15 -6.23
CA ALA A 58 8.02 4.90 -6.42
C ALA A 58 8.52 4.72 -7.87
N ARG A 59 7.73 5.15 -8.87
CA ARG A 59 8.10 5.13 -10.29
C ARG A 59 9.23 6.11 -10.60
N GLY A 60 9.18 7.33 -10.06
CA GLY A 60 10.27 8.30 -10.17
C GLY A 60 11.60 7.80 -9.58
N ARG A 61 11.52 6.94 -8.55
CA ARG A 61 12.71 6.24 -8.01
C ARG A 61 13.20 5.08 -8.89
N ARG A 62 12.32 4.40 -9.62
CA ARG A 62 12.70 3.28 -10.53
C ARG A 62 13.38 3.77 -11.81
N THR A 63 12.96 4.90 -12.38
CA THR A 63 13.57 5.46 -13.60
C THR A 63 15.00 5.97 -13.38
N LEU A 64 15.37 6.32 -12.15
CA LEU A 64 16.73 6.74 -11.77
C LEU A 64 17.66 5.56 -11.42
N SER A 65 17.13 4.33 -11.33
CA SER A 65 17.91 3.13 -11.06
C SER A 65 18.09 2.28 -12.32
N ALA A 66 18.72 2.86 -13.35
CA ALA A 66 19.17 2.13 -14.53
C ALA A 66 20.47 1.35 -14.24
N ARG A 67 20.45 0.50 -13.21
CA ARG A 67 21.44 -0.57 -13.05
C ARG A 67 20.67 -1.85 -12.69
N PRO A 68 20.74 -2.90 -13.53
CA PRO A 68 19.96 -4.10 -13.31
C PRO A 68 20.42 -4.75 -11.99
N PRO A 69 19.53 -5.05 -11.03
CA PRO A 69 19.94 -5.81 -9.86
C PRO A 69 20.20 -7.25 -10.31
N VAL A 70 21.45 -7.67 -10.19
CA VAL A 70 21.85 -9.08 -10.25
C VAL A 70 20.93 -9.85 -9.29
N ARG A 71 20.06 -10.71 -9.81
CA ARG A 71 19.05 -11.45 -9.06
C ARG A 71 19.70 -12.37 -8.01
N ARG A 72 20.00 -11.85 -6.83
CA ARG A 72 20.25 -12.66 -5.63
C ARG A 72 18.91 -12.84 -4.92
N ARG A 73 18.34 -14.05 -5.01
CA ARG A 73 17.07 -14.42 -4.36
C ARG A 73 17.08 -13.98 -2.90
N THR A 74 16.16 -13.10 -2.53
CA THR A 74 16.15 -12.53 -1.18
C THR A 74 15.66 -13.57 -0.17
N ARG A 75 16.02 -13.42 1.11
CA ARG A 75 15.56 -14.31 2.19
C ARG A 75 14.02 -14.34 2.27
N LEU A 76 13.37 -13.24 1.94
CA LEU A 76 11.91 -13.12 1.89
C LEU A 76 11.31 -13.99 0.77
N GLU A 77 11.87 -13.97 -0.44
CA GLU A 77 11.41 -14.82 -1.54
C GLU A 77 11.50 -16.31 -1.21
N ARG A 78 12.54 -16.73 -0.48
CA ARG A 78 12.65 -18.11 0.01
C ARG A 78 11.58 -18.46 1.03
N ARG A 79 11.23 -17.53 1.93
CA ARG A 79 10.15 -17.72 2.91
C ARG A 79 8.78 -17.79 2.24
N VAL A 80 8.50 -16.90 1.29
CA VAL A 80 7.24 -16.88 0.52
C VAL A 80 7.09 -18.17 -0.28
N ASN A 81 8.13 -18.62 -0.96
CA ASN A 81 8.09 -19.88 -1.71
C ASN A 81 7.97 -21.11 -0.80
N GLY A 82 8.56 -21.07 0.40
CA GLY A 82 8.39 -22.12 1.41
C GLY A 82 6.95 -22.20 1.91
N ALA A 83 6.38 -21.05 2.28
CA ALA A 83 4.99 -20.96 2.73
C ALA A 83 4.00 -21.44 1.65
N ARG A 84 4.24 -21.05 0.39
CA ARG A 84 3.43 -21.48 -0.76
C ARG A 84 3.43 -23.00 -0.94
N ARG A 85 4.61 -23.65 -0.90
CA ARG A 85 4.71 -25.12 -0.97
C ARG A 85 4.01 -25.84 0.20
N THR A 86 4.06 -25.26 1.39
CA THR A 86 3.34 -25.81 2.54
C THR A 86 1.83 -25.73 2.34
N ALA A 87 1.32 -24.60 1.87
CA ALA A 87 -0.10 -24.45 1.56
C ALA A 87 -0.56 -25.43 0.48
N ASP A 88 0.20 -25.56 -0.61
CA ASP A 88 -0.10 -26.48 -1.71
C ASP A 88 -0.17 -27.94 -1.22
N ARG A 89 0.69 -28.35 -0.28
CA ARG A 89 0.61 -29.70 0.32
C ARG A 89 -0.62 -29.91 1.20
N ILE A 90 -1.03 -28.90 1.97
CA ILE A 90 -2.22 -29.00 2.82
C ILE A 90 -3.46 -29.14 1.95
N ILE A 91 -3.55 -28.33 0.89
CA ILE A 91 -4.65 -28.37 -0.08
C ILE A 91 -4.68 -29.73 -0.78
N ALA A 92 -3.54 -30.20 -1.30
CA ALA A 92 -3.46 -31.50 -1.97
C ALA A 92 -3.82 -32.68 -1.05
N ARG A 93 -3.44 -32.62 0.24
CA ARG A 93 -3.82 -33.64 1.23
C ARG A 93 -5.31 -33.60 1.57
N SER A 94 -5.90 -32.40 1.60
CA SER A 94 -7.32 -32.23 1.93
C SER A 94 -8.25 -32.57 0.76
N ALA A 95 -7.72 -32.59 -0.47
CA ALA A 95 -8.47 -32.92 -1.68
C ALA A 95 -8.42 -34.40 -2.10
N GLY A 96 -7.60 -35.22 -1.42
CA GLY A 96 -7.40 -36.64 -1.75
C GLY A 96 -7.91 -37.63 -0.69
N GLY A 97 -8.81 -37.18 0.20
CA GLY A 97 -9.48 -37.99 1.21
C GLY A 97 -10.97 -38.11 0.94
#